data_AF-A0A1H0XA83-F1
#
_entry.id   AF-A0A1H0XA83-F1
#
_cell.length_a   1.000
_cell.length_b   1.000
_cell.length_c   1.000
_cell.angle_alpha   90.00
_cell.angle_beta   90.00
_cell.angle_gamma   90.00
#
_symmetry.space_group_name_H-M   'P 1'
#
loop_
_entity.id
_entity.type
_entity.pdbx_description
1 polymer ?
#
loop_
_entity_poly.entity_id
_entity_poly.type
_entity_poly.pdbx_seq_one_letter_code
_entity_poly.pdbx_strand_id
1 'polypeptide(L)'
;MPFPFYRKLNAMDCGPTCLRMIAKHYNAGALRQKAGFSKQGVSLVGISETAEKIGFRTRGVQISYRKSFFRPSYTGTRTIL
;
A
#
# COMPACT_ATOMS: atom_id res chain seq x y z
N MET A 1 -3.12 -15.65 17.05
CA MET A 1 -4.09 -15.12 16.07
C MET A 1 -3.47 -15.17 14.68
N PRO A 2 -4.03 -15.92 13.72
CA PRO A 2 -3.55 -15.92 12.34
C PRO A 2 -3.88 -14.58 11.65
N PHE A 3 -2.98 -14.09 10.79
CA PHE A 3 -3.28 -12.95 9.94
C PHE A 3 -4.26 -13.36 8.83
N PRO A 4 -5.30 -12.56 8.55
CA PRO A 4 -6.25 -12.89 7.51
C PRO A 4 -5.56 -12.84 6.15
N PHE A 5 -5.53 -13.97 5.45
CA PHE A 5 -5.05 -14.05 4.08
C PHE A 5 -6.24 -13.89 3.13
N TYR A 6 -6.17 -12.89 2.24
CA TYR A 6 -7.16 -12.71 1.18
C TYR A 6 -6.56 -13.08 -0.17
N ARG A 7 -7.21 -13.99 -0.89
CA ARG A 7 -6.80 -14.32 -2.26
C ARG A 7 -7.15 -13.17 -3.19
N LYS A 8 -6.17 -12.70 -3.97
CA LYS A 8 -6.37 -11.69 -5.02
C LYS A 8 -7.40 -12.21 -6.04
N LEU A 9 -8.37 -11.36 -6.38
CA LEU A 9 -9.44 -11.70 -7.32
C LEU A 9 -8.92 -11.67 -8.77
N ASN A 10 -8.12 -10.66 -9.11
CA ASN A 10 -7.42 -10.55 -10.38
C ASN A 10 -5.90 -10.48 -10.19
N ALA A 11 -5.15 -10.79 -11.25
CA ALA A 11 -3.69 -10.69 -11.26
C ALA A 11 -3.18 -9.29 -10.85
N MET A 12 -3.92 -8.24 -11.24
CA MET A 12 -3.57 -6.83 -11.03
C MET A 12 -4.03 -6.25 -9.69
N ASP A 13 -4.75 -7.02 -8.87
CA ASP A 13 -5.31 -6.55 -7.59
C ASP A 13 -4.37 -6.74 -6.39
N CYS A 14 -3.07 -6.92 -6.62
CA CYS A 14 -2.11 -7.17 -5.55
C CYS A 14 -2.10 -6.05 -4.50
N GLY A 15 -2.08 -4.78 -4.91
CA GLY A 15 -2.13 -3.61 -4.03
C GLY A 15 -3.36 -3.54 -3.11
N PRO A 16 -4.59 -3.47 -3.65
CA PRO A 16 -5.81 -3.35 -2.85
C PRO A 16 -6.08 -4.60 -2.00
N THR A 17 -5.65 -5.79 -2.45
CA THR A 17 -5.74 -7.01 -1.65
C THR A 17 -4.82 -6.96 -0.44
N CYS A 18 -3.57 -6.49 -0.62
CA CYS A 18 -2.64 -6.26 0.50
C CYS A 18 -3.19 -5.22 1.48
N LEU A 19 -3.75 -4.13 0.96
CA LEU A 19 -4.37 -3.12 1.82
C LEU A 19 -5.56 -3.69 2.59
N ARG A 20 -6.35 -4.61 2.01
CA ARG A 20 -7.44 -5.30 2.71
C ARG A 20 -6.96 -6.23 3.83
N MET A 21 -5.83 -6.91 3.66
CA MET A 21 -5.26 -7.74 4.73
C MET A 21 -4.92 -6.92 5.98
N ILE A 22 -4.52 -5.65 5.78
CA ILE A 22 -4.24 -4.71 6.87
C ILE A 22 -5.55 -4.06 7.36
N ALA A 23 -6.38 -3.61 6.43
CA ALA A 23 -7.63 -2.91 6.67
C ALA A 23 -8.80 -3.90 6.81
N LYS A 24 -8.84 -4.65 7.92
CA LYS A 24 -9.83 -5.71 8.20
C LYS A 24 -11.30 -5.32 7.98
N HIS A 25 -11.63 -4.04 8.16
CA HIS A 25 -13.01 -3.54 8.05
C HIS A 25 -13.42 -3.07 6.65
N TYR A 26 -12.52 -3.09 5.66
CA TYR A 26 -12.79 -2.50 4.34
C TYR A 26 -12.99 -3.53 3.23
N ASN A 27 -13.99 -3.28 2.39
CA ASN A 27 -14.40 -4.11 1.25
C ASN A 27 -13.34 -4.09 0.13
N ALA A 28 -13.01 -5.25 -0.46
CA ALA A 28 -12.02 -5.33 -1.56
C ALA A 28 -12.40 -4.43 -2.74
N GLY A 29 -13.69 -4.42 -3.12
CA GLY A 29 -14.19 -3.56 -4.20
C GLY A 29 -14.11 -2.06 -3.86
N ALA A 30 -14.40 -1.68 -2.61
CA ALA A 30 -14.30 -0.28 -2.18
C ALA A 30 -12.85 0.21 -2.18
N LEU A 31 -11.91 -0.63 -1.72
CA LEU A 31 -10.48 -0.30 -1.78
C LEU A 31 -9.96 -0.24 -3.21
N ARG A 32 -10.45 -1.12 -4.10
CA ARG A 32 -10.08 -1.12 -5.52
C ARG A 32 -10.53 0.16 -6.24
N GLN A 33 -11.74 0.64 -5.96
CA GLN A 33 -12.22 1.91 -6.52
C GLN A 33 -11.44 3.10 -5.95
N LYS A 34 -11.20 3.12 -4.62
CA LYS A 34 -10.49 4.22 -3.96
C LYS A 34 -9.01 4.32 -4.38
N ALA A 35 -8.35 3.18 -4.62
CA ALA A 35 -6.93 3.12 -4.99
C ALA A 35 -6.62 3.49 -6.45
N GLY A 36 -7.64 3.86 -7.25
CA GLY A 36 -7.41 4.27 -8.64
C GLY A 36 -6.85 3.13 -9.48
N PHE A 37 -7.59 2.02 -9.57
CA PHE A 37 -7.19 0.86 -10.37
C PHE A 37 -7.12 1.21 -11.87
N SER A 38 -5.94 1.06 -12.47
CA SER A 38 -5.75 1.15 -13.92
C SER A 38 -5.53 -0.23 -14.54
N LYS A 39 -5.61 -0.34 -15.88
CA LYS A 39 -5.30 -1.59 -16.60
C LYS A 39 -3.86 -2.07 -16.37
N GLN A 40 -2.95 -1.18 -15.99
CA GLN A 40 -1.56 -1.46 -15.64
C GLN A 40 -1.36 -1.85 -14.17
N GLY A 41 -2.44 -1.90 -13.37
CA GLY A 41 -2.40 -2.21 -11.95
C GLY A 41 -2.57 -0.96 -11.09
N VAL A 42 -2.01 -1.01 -9.87
CA VAL A 42 -2.16 0.04 -8.85
C VAL A 42 -0.80 0.62 -8.50
N SER A 43 -0.71 1.95 -8.45
CA SER A 43 0.52 2.66 -8.08
C SER A 43 0.70 2.73 -6.56
N LEU A 44 1.95 2.87 -6.12
CA LEU A 44 2.27 3.02 -4.70
C LEU A 44 1.66 4.31 -4.12
N VAL A 45 1.59 5.38 -4.93
CA VAL A 45 0.94 6.64 -4.57
C VAL A 45 -0.55 6.45 -4.30
N GLY A 46 -1.27 5.77 -5.22
CA GLY A 46 -2.72 5.53 -5.05
C GLY A 46 -3.04 4.68 -3.82
N ILE A 47 -2.18 3.72 -3.48
CA ILE A 47 -2.30 2.92 -2.25
C ILE A 47 -2.07 3.80 -1.02
N SER A 48 -1.03 4.63 -1.04
CA SER A 48 -0.69 5.55 0.06
C SER A 48 -1.84 6.52 0.35
N GLU A 49 -2.37 7.17 -0.68
CA GLU A 49 -3.51 8.08 -0.54
C GLU A 49 -4.77 7.36 -0.06
N THR A 50 -5.02 6.15 -0.56
CA THR A 50 -6.19 5.37 -0.12
C THR A 50 -6.07 4.98 1.35
N ALA A 51 -4.87 4.58 1.77
CA ALA A 51 -4.57 4.25 3.14
C ALA A 51 -4.71 5.48 4.07
N GLU A 52 -4.29 6.66 3.63
CA GLU A 52 -4.51 7.92 4.36
C GLU A 52 -5.98 8.31 4.45
N LYS A 53 -6.74 8.14 3.36
CA LYS A 53 -8.19 8.38 3.33
C LYS A 53 -8.98 7.45 4.26
N ILE A 54 -8.46 6.27 4.56
CA ILE A 54 -9.06 5.33 5.53
C ILE A 54 -8.49 5.50 6.95
N GLY A 55 -7.62 6.49 7.18
CA GLY A 55 -7.12 6.85 8.51
C GLY A 55 -5.78 6.23 8.90
N PHE A 56 -5.06 5.59 7.97
CA PHE A 56 -3.68 5.17 8.22
C PHE A 56 -2.69 6.29 7.94
N ARG A 57 -1.58 6.31 8.67
CA ARG A 57 -0.43 7.16 8.33
C ARG A 57 0.54 6.36 7.47
N THR A 58 0.67 6.71 6.20
CA THR A 58 1.54 5.99 5.27
C THR A 58 2.85 6.69 4.99
N ARG A 59 3.88 5.89 4.68
CA ARG A 59 5.18 6.39 4.23
C ARG A 59 5.77 5.42 3.21
N GLY A 60 6.03 5.90 2.00
CA GLY A 60 6.84 5.18 1.03
C GLY A 60 8.31 5.25 1.42
N VAL A 61 8.98 4.10 1.46
CA VAL A 61 10.43 4.03 1.71
C VAL A 61 11.09 3.23 0.60
N GLN A 62 12.21 3.73 0.09
CA GLN A 62 13.06 2.98 -0.81
C GLN A 62 14.11 2.25 0.03
N ILE A 63 14.09 0.92 -0.03
CA ILE A 63 15.03 0.08 0.69
C ILE A 63 15.96 -0.64 -0.30
N SER A 64 17.26 -0.58 -0.04
CA SER A 64 18.26 -1.37 -0.76
C SER A 64 18.56 -2.64 0.03
N TYR A 65 18.69 -3.77 -0.67
CA TYR A 65 18.91 -5.11 -0.08
C TYR A 65 20.05 -5.15 0.96
N ARG A 66 21.07 -4.31 0.80
CA ARG A 66 22.25 -4.25 1.68
C ARG A 66 22.02 -3.52 3.02
N LYS A 67 20.90 -2.83 3.21
CA LYS A 67 20.55 -2.18 4.48
C LYS A 67 19.48 -2.99 5.22
N SER A 68 19.86 -4.17 5.67
CA SER A 68 19.16 -4.80 6.78
C SER A 68 19.72 -4.20 8.06
N PHE A 69 18.84 -3.68 8.92
CA PHE A 69 19.17 -3.32 10.30
C PHE A 69 19.94 -2.00 10.56
N PHE A 70 19.53 -0.85 10.01
CA PHE A 70 19.63 0.38 10.80
C PHE A 70 18.75 1.48 10.24
N ARG A 71 17.94 2.05 11.14
CA ARG A 71 17.17 3.30 11.09
C ARG A 71 16.95 3.89 9.69
N PRO A 72 15.70 4.07 9.20
CA PRO A 72 15.45 4.95 8.07
C PRO A 72 15.95 6.35 8.48
N SER A 73 17.18 6.68 8.06
CA SER A 73 17.78 7.97 8.32
C SER A 73 16.93 8.96 7.55
N TYR A 74 16.28 9.86 8.28
CA TYR A 74 15.62 11.03 7.73
C TYR A 74 16.69 11.92 7.10
N THR A 75 17.15 11.58 5.90
CA THR A 75 17.76 12.56 5.02
C THR A 75 16.62 13.26 4.32
N GLY A 76 16.28 14.43 4.85
CA GLY A 76 15.37 15.36 4.18
C GLY A 76 15.85 15.67 2.77
N THR A 77 14.95 16.25 1.97
CA THR A 77 15.06 16.61 0.55
C THR A 77 14.79 15.46 -0.43
N ARG A 78 13.50 15.25 -0.72
CA ARG A 78 12.89 15.76 -1.97
C ARG A 78 11.44 15.29 -2.00
N THR A 79 10.56 16.28 -1.87
CA THR A 79 9.30 16.37 -2.61
C THR A 79 9.41 15.57 -3.91
N ILE A 80 8.64 14.48 -4.02
CA ILE A 80 8.30 13.92 -5.33
C ILE A 80 7.05 14.70 -5.74
N LEU A 81 7.28 15.91 -6.24
CA LEU A 81 6.45 16.60 -7.21
C LEU A 81 7.35 16.85 -8.41
#